data_AF-A0A2N1Z5V3-F1
#
_entry.id   AF-A0A2N1Z5V3-F1
#
_cell.length_a   1.000
_cell.length_b   1.000
_cell.length_c   1.000
_cell.angle_alpha   90.00
_cell.angle_beta   90.00
_cell.angle_gamma   90.00
#
_symmetry.space_group_name_H-M   'P 1'
#
loop_
_entity.id
_entity.type
_entity.pdbx_description
1 polymer ?
#
loop_
_entity_poly.entity_id
_entity_poly.type
_entity_poly.pdbx_seq_one_letter_code
_entity_poly.pdbx_strand_id
1 'polypeptide(L)'
;MPRVAIHTGLLFAQKKLPLELYMMQIPLIAILLLGLTATANAADTSSCYAIAEADARTYCLALAHNDPGRCYAIQDSAMRSRCMAEVRQ
;
A
#
# COMPACT_ATOMS: atom_id res chain seq x y z
N MET A 1 30.97 25.80 19.63
CA MET A 1 31.61 25.95 20.96
C MET A 1 30.69 26.79 21.84
N PRO A 2 30.60 26.49 23.14
CA PRO A 2 29.35 26.49 23.93
C PRO A 2 29.14 27.77 24.75
N ARG A 3 27.92 27.98 25.27
CA ARG A 3 27.71 28.75 26.51
C ARG A 3 26.40 28.38 27.22
N VAL A 4 26.55 27.45 28.16
CA VAL A 4 26.03 27.33 29.54
C VAL A 4 24.69 28.00 29.92
N ALA A 5 23.88 27.20 30.60
CA ALA A 5 22.57 27.44 31.22
C ALA A 5 22.57 28.43 32.41
N ILE A 6 21.44 29.12 32.64
CA ILE A 6 21.10 29.75 33.91
C ILE A 6 19.60 29.54 34.24
N HIS A 7 19.39 29.01 35.44
CA HIS A 7 18.20 28.55 36.14
C HIS A 7 16.94 29.43 36.11
N THR A 8 15.77 28.81 35.95
CA THR A 8 14.57 29.09 36.76
C THR A 8 13.74 27.82 36.89
N GLY A 9 13.35 27.51 38.13
CA GLY A 9 12.89 26.20 38.56
C GLY A 9 11.61 25.70 37.90
N LEU A 10 11.68 24.51 37.33
CA LEU A 10 10.61 23.53 37.41
C LEU A 10 11.27 22.23 37.84
N LEU A 11 11.02 21.83 39.09
CA LEU A 11 11.28 20.46 39.55
C LEU A 11 10.37 19.54 38.73
N PHE A 12 10.79 19.15 37.53
CA PHE A 12 10.28 17.94 36.92
C PHE A 12 10.83 16.80 37.75
N ALA A 13 9.98 16.30 38.66
CA ALA A 13 10.18 15.06 39.36
C ALA A 13 10.60 14.01 38.33
N GLN A 14 11.89 13.62 38.40
CA GLN A 14 12.43 12.43 37.77
C GLN A 14 11.73 11.24 38.41
N LYS A 15 10.48 10.98 38.00
CA LYS A 15 9.87 9.68 38.18
C LYS A 15 10.78 8.77 37.38
N LYS A 16 11.66 8.05 38.09
CA LYS A 16 12.43 6.93 37.56
C LYS A 16 11.42 5.93 37.00
N LEU A 17 10.98 6.20 35.77
CA LEU A 17 10.16 5.31 34.99
C LEU A 17 11.09 4.14 34.64
N PRO A 18 10.70 2.90 34.94
CA PRO A 18 11.59 1.76 34.83
C PRO A 18 11.90 1.52 33.35
N LEU A 19 13.03 2.08 32.89
CA LEU A 19 13.52 1.97 31.52
C LEU A 19 13.67 0.49 31.10
N GLU A 20 13.90 -0.40 32.07
CA GLU A 20 13.97 -1.86 31.92
C GLU A 20 12.64 -2.52 31.52
N LEU A 21 11.49 -1.97 31.95
CA LEU A 21 10.18 -2.53 31.61
C LEU A 21 9.75 -2.13 30.19
N TYR A 22 10.15 -0.92 29.76
CA TYR A 22 9.87 -0.39 28.43
C TYR A 22 10.61 -1.17 27.33
N MET A 23 11.87 -1.58 27.59
CA MET A 23 12.67 -2.40 26.67
C MET A 23 12.03 -3.78 26.35
N MET A 24 11.21 -4.33 27.26
CA MET A 24 10.52 -5.61 27.05
C MET A 24 9.23 -5.46 26.23
N GLN A 25 8.65 -4.26 26.16
CA GLN A 25 7.38 -3.96 25.48
C GLN A 25 7.59 -3.44 24.03
N ILE A 26 8.76 -2.86 23.72
CA ILE A 26 9.14 -2.41 22.37
C ILE A 26 9.00 -3.49 21.28
N PRO A 27 9.44 -4.76 21.47
CA PRO A 27 9.30 -5.77 20.41
C PRO A 27 7.83 -6.07 20.12
N LEU A 28 6.97 -6.08 21.14
CA LEU A 28 5.54 -6.36 20.99
C LEU A 28 4.83 -5.24 20.22
N ILE A 29 5.17 -3.98 20.52
CA ILE A 29 4.63 -2.79 19.84
C ILE A 29 5.15 -2.72 18.40
N ALA A 30 6.41 -3.07 18.16
CA ALA A 30 6.99 -3.10 16.81
C ALA A 30 6.32 -4.17 15.91
N ILE A 31 6.03 -5.35 16.45
CA ILE A 31 5.31 -6.43 15.73
C ILE A 31 3.88 -5.99 15.40
N LEU A 32 3.19 -5.34 16.35
CA LEU A 32 1.84 -4.82 16.14
C LEU A 32 1.80 -3.76 15.03
N LEU A 33 2.81 -2.88 14.97
CA LEU A 33 2.91 -1.84 13.94
C LEU A 33 3.30 -2.40 12.56
N LEU A 34 4.14 -3.44 12.51
CA LEU A 34 4.55 -4.09 11.25
C LEU A 34 3.43 -4.92 10.61
N GLY A 35 2.45 -5.39 11.38
CA GLY A 35 1.30 -6.13 10.86
C GLY A 35 0.26 -5.28 10.11
N LEU A 36 0.31 -3.95 10.24
CA LEU A 36 -0.74 -3.06 9.72
C LEU A 36 -0.63 -2.72 8.23
N THR A 37 0.46 -3.11 7.54
CA THR A 37 0.75 -2.60 6.18
C THR A 37 0.41 -3.56 5.04
N ALA A 38 -0.21 -4.72 5.30
CA ALA A 38 -0.46 -5.74 4.28
C ALA A 38 -1.94 -5.86 3.89
N THR A 39 -2.54 -4.82 3.32
CA THR A 39 -3.79 -4.94 2.57
C THR A 39 -3.50 -4.83 1.07
N ALA A 40 -3.07 -5.93 0.46
CA ALA A 40 -3.04 -6.03 -0.99
C ALA A 40 -4.47 -6.29 -1.50
N ASN A 41 -5.13 -5.27 -2.05
CA ASN A 41 -6.40 -5.41 -2.73
C ASN A 41 -6.18 -6.16 -4.04
N ALA A 42 -6.37 -7.48 -4.03
CA ALA A 42 -6.49 -8.24 -5.27
C ALA A 42 -7.76 -7.77 -5.98
N ALA A 43 -7.62 -7.21 -7.19
CA ALA A 43 -8.76 -6.85 -8.01
C ALA A 43 -9.55 -8.12 -8.37
N ASP A 44 -10.79 -8.20 -7.92
CA ASP A 44 -11.67 -9.35 -8.11
C ASP A 44 -11.96 -9.57 -9.61
N THR A 45 -11.18 -10.44 -10.24
CA THR A 45 -11.25 -10.68 -11.69
C THR A 45 -12.52 -11.42 -12.10
N SER A 46 -13.23 -12.00 -11.13
CA SER A 46 -14.53 -12.65 -11.28
C SER A 46 -15.57 -11.74 -11.94
N SER A 47 -15.54 -10.45 -11.60
CA SER A 47 -16.45 -9.42 -12.15
C SER A 47 -16.29 -9.23 -13.67
N CYS A 48 -15.09 -9.37 -14.22
CA CYS A 48 -14.84 -9.22 -15.66
C CYS A 48 -15.55 -10.30 -16.49
N TYR A 49 -15.77 -11.50 -15.94
CA TYR A 49 -16.43 -12.59 -16.66
C TYR A 49 -17.94 -12.38 -16.83
N ALA A 50 -18.55 -11.49 -16.04
CA ALA A 50 -19.96 -11.12 -16.17
C ALA A 50 -20.21 -10.15 -17.34
N ILE A 51 -19.16 -9.56 -17.91
CA ILE A 51 -19.25 -8.63 -19.04
C ILE A 51 -19.59 -9.43 -20.30
N ALA A 52 -20.73 -9.10 -20.93
CA ALA A 52 -21.24 -9.78 -22.11
C ALA A 52 -20.50 -9.38 -23.40
N GLU A 53 -20.06 -8.13 -23.50
CA GLU A 53 -19.32 -7.62 -24.65
C GLU A 53 -17.86 -8.11 -24.58
N ALA A 54 -17.38 -8.73 -25.65
CA ALA A 54 -16.14 -9.48 -25.67
C ALA A 54 -14.90 -8.58 -25.52
N ASP A 55 -14.89 -7.42 -26.17
CA ASP A 55 -13.77 -6.48 -26.13
C ASP A 55 -13.66 -5.84 -24.74
N ALA A 56 -14.78 -5.42 -24.14
CA ALA A 56 -14.87 -4.88 -22.78
C ALA A 56 -14.50 -5.91 -21.72
N ARG A 57 -14.90 -7.17 -21.90
CA ARG A 57 -14.45 -8.27 -21.04
C ARG A 57 -12.94 -8.44 -21.13
N THR A 58 -12.41 -8.50 -22.35
CA THR A 58 -10.97 -8.67 -22.59
C THR A 58 -10.16 -7.51 -22.02
N TYR A 59 -10.66 -6.29 -22.16
CA TYR A 59 -10.11 -5.08 -21.57
C TYR A 59 -10.00 -5.17 -20.05
N CYS A 60 -11.13 -5.50 -19.39
CA CYS A 60 -11.18 -5.68 -17.94
C CYS A 60 -10.19 -6.76 -17.47
N LEU A 61 -10.16 -7.87 -18.19
CA LEU A 61 -9.26 -8.99 -17.94
C LEU A 61 -7.78 -8.66 -18.18
N ALA A 62 -7.46 -7.74 -19.09
CA ALA A 62 -6.09 -7.29 -19.30
C ALA A 62 -5.60 -6.43 -18.12
N LEU A 63 -6.43 -5.51 -17.65
CA LEU A 63 -6.14 -4.65 -16.50
C LEU A 63 -6.05 -5.43 -15.19
N ALA A 64 -7.02 -6.30 -14.92
CA ALA A 64 -7.07 -7.06 -13.66
C ALA A 64 -5.87 -8.00 -13.49
N HIS A 65 -5.32 -8.52 -14.59
CA HIS A 65 -4.15 -9.40 -14.58
C HIS A 65 -2.83 -8.67 -14.88
N ASN A 66 -2.88 -7.37 -15.14
CA ASN A 66 -1.75 -6.59 -15.60
C ASN A 66 -1.02 -7.23 -16.80
N ASP A 67 -1.79 -7.79 -17.74
CA ASP A 67 -1.28 -8.56 -18.89
C ASP A 67 -1.55 -7.81 -20.19
N PRO A 68 -0.55 -7.11 -20.75
CA PRO A 68 -0.73 -6.35 -21.98
C PRO A 68 -0.95 -7.27 -23.19
N GLY A 69 -0.56 -8.55 -23.13
CA GLY A 69 -0.78 -9.50 -24.22
C GLY A 69 -2.27 -9.69 -24.54
N ARG A 70 -3.13 -9.63 -23.52
CA ARG A 70 -4.59 -9.77 -23.67
C ARG A 70 -5.21 -8.67 -24.51
N CYS A 71 -4.68 -7.45 -24.48
CA CYS A 71 -5.24 -6.36 -25.27
C CYS A 71 -5.18 -6.65 -26.78
N TYR A 72 -4.30 -7.53 -27.27
CA TYR A 72 -4.25 -7.89 -28.70
C TYR A 72 -5.50 -8.62 -29.20
N ALA A 73 -6.30 -9.22 -28.31
CA ALA A 73 -7.55 -9.89 -28.66
C ALA A 73 -8.73 -8.91 -28.83
N ILE A 74 -8.56 -7.63 -28.45
CA ILE A 74 -9.57 -6.58 -28.63
C ILE A 74 -9.65 -6.21 -30.11
N GLN A 75 -10.86 -6.29 -30.69
CA GLN A 75 -11.11 -6.02 -32.11
C GLN A 75 -11.15 -4.52 -32.40
N ASP A 76 -11.75 -3.72 -31.50
CA ASP A 76 -11.73 -2.27 -31.63
C ASP A 76 -10.32 -1.69 -31.45
N SER A 77 -9.79 -1.10 -32.52
CA SER A 77 -8.41 -0.61 -32.57
C SER A 77 -8.12 0.53 -31.58
N ALA A 78 -9.12 1.38 -31.29
CA ALA A 78 -8.99 2.49 -30.35
C ALA A 78 -9.01 1.98 -28.91
N MET A 79 -9.88 1.03 -28.60
CA MET A 79 -9.96 0.35 -27.31
C MET A 79 -8.68 -0.45 -27.03
N ARG A 80 -8.16 -1.16 -28.04
CA ARG A 80 -6.88 -1.89 -27.94
C ARG A 80 -5.72 -0.97 -27.58
N SER A 81 -5.60 0.16 -28.26
CA SER A 81 -4.51 1.10 -28.02
C SER A 81 -4.60 1.76 -26.65
N ARG A 82 -5.82 2.04 -26.16
CA ARG A 82 -6.05 2.48 -24.77
C ARG A 82 -5.68 1.42 -23.75
N CYS A 83 -6.14 0.18 -23.94
CA CYS A 83 -5.81 -0.96 -23.08
C CYS A 83 -4.28 -1.12 -22.92
N MET A 84 -3.57 -1.11 -24.06
CA MET A 84 -2.11 -1.21 -24.12
C MET A 84 -1.39 -0.12 -23.32
N ALA A 85 -1.94 1.09 -23.30
CA ALA A 85 -1.38 2.22 -22.57
C ALA A 85 -1.68 2.13 -21.06
N GLU A 86 -2.88 1.70 -20.67
CA GLU A 86 -3.27 1.58 -19.26
C GLU A 86 -2.57 0.42 -18.55
N VAL A 87 -2.45 -0.74 -19.20
CA VAL A 87 -1.80 -1.92 -18.59
C VAL A 87 -0.28 -1.74 -18.43
N ARG A 88 0.35 -0.80 -19.15
CA ARG A 88 1.80 -0.57 -19.08
C ARG A 88 2.20 0.63 -18.21
N GLN A 89 1.23 1.33 -17.61
CA GLN A 89 1.48 2.41 -16.65
C GLN A 89 1.89 1.86 -15.29
#